data_AF-Q4R4V9-F1
#
_entry.id   AF-Q4R4V9-F1
#
_cell.length_a   1.000
_cell.length_b   1.000
_cell.length_c   1.000
_cell.angle_alpha   90.00
_cell.angle_beta   90.00
_cell.angle_gamma   90.00
#
_symmetry.space_group_name_H-M   'P 1'
#
loop_
_entity.id
_entity.type
_entity.pdbx_description
1 polymer ?
#
loop_
_entity_poly.entity_id
_entity_poly.type
_entity_poly.pdbx_seq_one_letter_code
_entity_poly.pdbx_strand_id
1 'polypeptide(L)'
;MHLNADELEALQMCTGYIAGFVDLEVSNRPDLYDVFVNLAESEITIAPLAKEAMAMGKLHKEMGQLIVQSAEDPEKSDSQVIQDIALKTREIFTNLAPFSEVSADGEKRVLNLEALKQKRFPPATENFLYHLAAAEQMLKI
;
A
#
# COMPACT_ATOMS: atom_id res chain seq x y z
N MET A 1 -28.32 12.12 -0.87
CA MET A 1 -27.98 13.32 -0.05
C MET A 1 -26.86 13.96 -0.86
N HIS A 2 -27.11 15.11 -1.49
CA HIS A 2 -26.22 15.59 -2.55
C HIS A 2 -24.83 15.92 -2.00
N LEU A 3 -23.78 15.60 -2.76
CA LEU A 3 -22.40 15.96 -2.44
C LEU A 3 -22.30 17.45 -2.13
N ASN A 4 -21.84 17.79 -0.92
CA ASN A 4 -21.64 19.18 -0.52
C ASN A 4 -20.40 19.74 -1.22
N ALA A 5 -20.55 20.86 -1.92
CA ALA A 5 -19.49 21.48 -2.69
C ALA A 5 -18.30 21.94 -1.82
N ASP A 6 -18.59 22.48 -0.64
CA ASP A 6 -17.56 23.01 0.27
C ASP A 6 -16.70 21.86 0.85
N GLU A 7 -17.35 20.73 1.18
CA GLU A 7 -16.66 19.52 1.64
C GLU A 7 -15.80 18.92 0.53
N LEU A 8 -16.31 18.93 -0.70
CA LEU A 8 -15.58 18.40 -1.85
C LEU A 8 -14.36 19.24 -2.21
N GLU A 9 -14.51 20.57 -2.18
CA GLU A 9 -13.40 21.51 -2.36
C GLU A 9 -12.33 21.28 -1.27
N ALA A 10 -12.75 21.14 -0.01
CA ALA A 10 -11.82 20.82 1.08
C ALA A 10 -11.05 19.51 0.85
N LEU A 11 -11.71 18.46 0.34
CA LEU A 11 -11.05 17.20 -0.01
C LEU A 11 -10.04 17.37 -1.16
N GLN A 12 -10.39 18.14 -2.19
CA GLN A 12 -9.52 18.40 -3.34
C GLN A 12 -8.28 19.24 -2.99
N MET A 13 -8.33 20.02 -1.92
CA MET A 13 -7.19 20.80 -1.42
C MET A 13 -6.16 19.93 -0.67
N CYS A 14 -6.52 18.69 -0.28
CA CYS A 14 -5.60 17.75 0.36
C CYS A 14 -4.68 17.08 -0.68
N THR A 15 -3.45 16.75 -0.29
CA THR A 15 -2.52 15.97 -1.13
C THR A 15 -2.97 14.50 -1.32
N GLY A 16 -3.86 14.03 -0.44
CA GLY A 16 -4.55 12.76 -0.52
C GLY A 16 -5.60 12.70 0.60
N TYR A 17 -6.66 11.92 0.40
CA TYR A 17 -7.73 11.78 1.39
C TYR A 17 -8.34 10.38 1.39
N ILE A 18 -8.97 10.06 2.52
CA ILE A 18 -9.88 8.92 2.67
C ILE A 18 -11.20 9.51 3.14
N ALA A 19 -12.25 9.31 2.36
CA ALA A 19 -13.58 9.83 2.65
C ALA A 19 -14.61 8.70 2.60
N GLY A 20 -15.53 8.72 3.55
CA GLY A 20 -16.67 7.80 3.59
C GLY A 20 -17.90 8.49 3.01
N PHE A 21 -18.64 7.78 2.16
CA PHE A 21 -19.87 8.28 1.56
C PHE A 21 -21.01 7.30 1.82
N VAL A 22 -22.19 7.85 2.14
CA VAL A 22 -23.43 7.08 2.23
C VAL A 22 -24.17 7.00 0.90
N ASP A 23 -23.82 7.86 -0.05
CA ASP A 23 -24.45 7.97 -1.37
C ASP A 23 -23.61 7.22 -2.41
N LEU A 24 -24.21 6.24 -3.09
CA LEU A 24 -23.51 5.42 -4.08
C LEU A 24 -23.21 6.19 -5.37
N GLU A 25 -23.87 7.32 -5.62
CA GLU A 25 -23.65 8.14 -6.82
C GLU A 25 -22.20 8.63 -6.97
N VAL A 26 -21.44 8.64 -5.87
CA VAL A 26 -20.00 8.95 -5.88
C VAL A 26 -19.23 7.99 -6.80
N SER A 27 -19.66 6.74 -6.93
CA SER A 27 -19.04 5.77 -7.86
C SER A 27 -19.10 6.20 -9.33
N ASN A 28 -20.00 7.12 -9.71
CA ASN A 28 -20.10 7.66 -11.06
C ASN A 28 -19.17 8.87 -11.29
N ARG A 29 -18.37 9.25 -10.29
CA ARG A 29 -17.47 10.41 -10.29
C ARG A 29 -16.01 9.97 -10.11
N PRO A 30 -15.40 9.29 -11.11
CA PRO A 30 -14.02 8.82 -11.04
C PRO A 30 -12.99 9.98 -11.02
N ASP A 31 -13.44 11.22 -11.15
CA ASP A 31 -12.66 12.44 -10.90
C ASP A 31 -12.44 12.71 -9.40
N LEU A 32 -13.17 12.02 -8.52
CA LEU A 32 -13.16 12.23 -7.06
C LEU A 32 -12.49 11.10 -6.28
N TYR A 33 -11.87 10.13 -6.94
CA TYR A 33 -11.12 9.10 -6.24
C TYR A 33 -10.16 8.40 -7.17
N ASP A 34 -9.07 7.89 -6.61
CA ASP A 34 -8.23 6.90 -7.28
C ASP A 34 -8.76 5.48 -7.06
N VAL A 35 -9.31 5.22 -5.85
CA VAL A 35 -9.88 3.94 -5.43
C VAL A 35 -11.23 4.17 -4.74
N PHE A 36 -12.26 3.48 -5.22
CA PHE A 36 -13.58 3.42 -4.60
C PHE A 36 -13.83 2.03 -4.06
N VAL A 37 -14.22 1.94 -2.79
CA VAL A 37 -14.52 0.67 -2.10
C VAL A 37 -16.01 0.63 -1.78
N ASN A 38 -16.74 -0.24 -2.49
CA ASN A 38 -18.13 -0.53 -2.19
C ASN A 38 -18.18 -1.65 -1.15
N LEU A 39 -18.40 -1.27 0.11
CA LEU A 39 -18.47 -2.23 1.21
C LEU A 39 -19.68 -3.17 1.14
N ALA A 40 -20.80 -2.72 0.56
CA ALA A 40 -22.02 -3.53 0.46
C ALA A 40 -21.84 -4.67 -0.55
N GLU A 41 -21.22 -4.38 -1.70
CA GLU A 41 -20.98 -5.34 -2.78
C GLU A 41 -19.60 -6.03 -2.66
N SER A 42 -18.80 -5.67 -1.66
CA SER A 42 -17.40 -6.13 -1.53
C SER A 42 -16.57 -5.90 -2.80
N GLU A 43 -16.82 -4.77 -3.49
CA GLU A 43 -16.20 -4.45 -4.77
C GLU A 43 -15.22 -3.28 -4.63
N ILE A 44 -14.06 -3.39 -5.28
CA ILE A 44 -13.07 -2.32 -5.37
C ILE A 44 -12.98 -1.86 -6.82
N THR A 45 -13.25 -0.59 -7.06
CA THR A 45 -13.10 0.06 -8.35
C THR A 45 -11.90 1.00 -8.33
N ILE A 46 -11.02 0.86 -9.32
CA ILE A 46 -9.89 1.78 -9.52
C ILE A 46 -10.25 2.73 -10.64
N ALA A 47 -10.13 4.03 -10.42
CA ALA A 47 -10.39 5.03 -11.45
C ALA A 47 -9.42 4.88 -12.63
N PRO A 48 -9.83 5.18 -13.88
CA PRO A 48 -8.98 5.00 -15.06
C PRO A 48 -7.63 5.72 -14.97
N LEU A 49 -7.62 6.94 -14.40
CA LEU A 49 -6.43 7.77 -14.21
C LEU A 49 -5.42 7.15 -13.23
N ALA A 50 -5.89 6.39 -12.24
CA ALA A 50 -5.08 5.74 -11.22
C ALA A 50 -4.65 4.31 -11.59
N LYS A 51 -5.21 3.74 -12.65
CA LYS A 51 -5.07 2.32 -12.99
C LYS A 51 -3.62 1.86 -13.13
N GLU A 52 -2.78 2.69 -13.74
CA GLU A 52 -1.35 2.38 -13.91
C GLU A 52 -0.60 2.45 -12.58
N ALA A 53 -0.84 3.49 -11.78
CA ALA A 53 -0.22 3.67 -10.46
C ALA A 53 -0.64 2.57 -9.47
N MET A 54 -1.87 2.06 -9.60
CA MET A 54 -2.44 1.00 -8.77
C MET A 54 -2.19 -0.41 -9.32
N ALA A 55 -1.30 -0.57 -10.30
CA ALA A 55 -0.97 -1.89 -10.85
C ALA A 55 -0.33 -2.79 -9.78
N MET A 56 -1.00 -3.90 -9.45
CA MET A 56 -0.50 -4.85 -8.47
C MET A 56 0.65 -5.70 -9.03
N GLY A 57 1.84 -5.56 -8.43
CA GLY A 57 2.96 -6.47 -8.65
C GLY A 57 2.76 -7.84 -7.99
N LYS A 58 3.68 -8.78 -8.28
CA LYS A 58 3.65 -10.14 -7.71
C LYS A 58 3.59 -10.13 -6.18
N LEU A 59 4.40 -9.30 -5.52
CA LEU A 59 4.42 -9.15 -4.07
C LEU A 59 3.07 -8.72 -3.49
N HIS A 60 2.41 -7.72 -4.10
CA HIS A 60 1.09 -7.28 -3.66
C HIS A 60 0.06 -8.42 -3.71
N LYS A 61 0.08 -9.21 -4.80
CA LYS A 61 -0.84 -10.34 -4.99
C LYS A 61 -0.57 -11.46 -3.98
N GLU A 62 0.69 -11.81 -3.74
CA GLU A 62 1.06 -12.83 -2.75
C GLU A 62 0.65 -12.43 -1.33
N MET A 63 0.84 -11.16 -0.94
CA MET A 63 0.37 -10.63 0.34
C MET A 63 -1.15 -10.67 0.45
N GLY A 64 -1.87 -10.21 -0.58
CA GLY A 64 -3.33 -10.25 -0.60
C GLY A 64 -3.88 -11.68 -0.49
N GLN A 65 -3.29 -12.62 -1.23
CA GLN A 65 -3.65 -14.03 -1.15
C GLN A 65 -3.42 -14.62 0.24
N LEU A 66 -2.29 -14.31 0.88
CA LEU A 66 -2.02 -14.75 2.25
C LEU A 66 -3.07 -14.21 3.23
N ILE A 67 -3.39 -12.91 3.15
CA ILE A 67 -4.36 -12.28 4.06
C ILE A 67 -5.73 -12.96 3.93
N VAL A 68 -6.21 -13.15 2.69
CA VAL A 68 -7.50 -13.82 2.42
C VAL A 68 -7.47 -15.27 2.92
N GLN A 69 -6.45 -16.05 2.55
CA GLN A 69 -6.34 -17.46 2.95
C GLN A 69 -6.23 -17.64 4.46
N SER A 70 -5.49 -16.78 5.16
CA SER A 70 -5.40 -16.87 6.61
C SER A 70 -6.68 -16.43 7.31
N ALA A 71 -7.40 -15.43 6.79
CA ALA A 71 -8.66 -14.96 7.38
C ALA A 71 -9.84 -15.90 7.11
N GLU A 72 -9.84 -16.64 6.00
CA GLU A 72 -10.89 -17.60 5.64
C GLU A 72 -10.72 -18.99 6.26
N ASP A 73 -9.56 -19.28 6.86
CA ASP A 73 -9.28 -20.57 7.50
C ASP A 73 -9.99 -20.66 8.88
N PRO A 74 -11.04 -21.50 9.03
CA PRO A 74 -11.80 -21.58 10.27
C PRO A 74 -11.00 -22.18 11.43
N GLU A 75 -9.89 -22.85 11.15
CA GLU A 75 -9.03 -23.45 12.17
C GLU A 75 -7.98 -22.45 12.71
N LYS A 76 -7.87 -21.26 12.11
CA LYS A 76 -6.96 -20.21 12.57
C LYS A 76 -7.66 -19.23 13.49
N SER A 77 -7.01 -18.98 14.63
CA SER A 77 -7.32 -17.85 15.50
C SER A 77 -6.77 -16.54 14.94
N ASP A 78 -7.36 -15.41 15.34
CA ASP A 78 -6.87 -14.07 15.00
C ASP A 78 -5.37 -13.89 15.31
N SER A 79 -4.89 -14.46 16.41
CA SER A 79 -3.47 -14.43 16.78
C SER A 79 -2.57 -15.13 15.76
N GLN A 80 -3.03 -16.25 15.19
CA GLN A 80 -2.29 -16.97 14.15
C GLN A 80 -2.32 -16.18 12.84
N VAL A 81 -3.45 -15.54 12.49
CA VAL A 81 -3.54 -14.66 11.32
C VAL A 81 -2.54 -13.49 11.43
N ILE A 82 -2.50 -12.83 12.60
CA ILE A 82 -1.53 -11.76 12.89
C ILE A 82 -0.10 -12.29 12.73
N GLN A 83 0.18 -13.49 13.24
CA GLN A 83 1.52 -14.09 13.18
C GLN A 83 1.94 -14.38 11.73
N ASP A 84 1.06 -14.94 10.91
CA ASP A 84 1.33 -15.24 9.50
C ASP A 84 1.66 -13.96 8.72
N ILE A 85 0.85 -12.91 8.90
CA ILE A 85 1.08 -11.60 8.28
C ILE A 85 2.43 -11.05 8.75
N ALA A 86 2.72 -11.10 10.05
CA ALA A 86 3.97 -10.60 10.60
C ALA A 86 5.21 -11.35 10.08
N LEU A 87 5.10 -12.67 9.91
CA LEU A 87 6.16 -13.50 9.32
C LEU A 87 6.39 -13.11 7.86
N LYS A 88 5.31 -12.97 7.07
CA LYS A 88 5.44 -12.61 5.66
C LYS A 88 6.00 -11.20 5.46
N THR A 89 5.56 -10.24 6.27
CA THR A 89 6.15 -8.88 6.27
C THR A 89 7.65 -8.92 6.60
N ARG A 90 8.07 -9.79 7.53
CA ARG A 90 9.50 -9.99 7.85
C ARG A 90 10.31 -10.58 6.70
N GLU A 91 9.73 -11.50 5.91
CA GLU A 91 10.37 -11.99 4.68
C GLU A 91 10.59 -10.85 3.69
N ILE A 92 9.61 -9.95 3.53
CA ILE A 92 9.73 -8.76 2.67
C ILE A 92 10.87 -7.86 3.17
N PHE A 93 10.98 -7.61 4.48
CA PHE A 93 12.10 -6.87 5.05
C PHE A 93 13.46 -7.51 4.80
N THR A 94 13.51 -8.85 4.80
CA THR A 94 14.75 -9.58 4.50
C THR A 94 15.22 -9.32 3.07
N ASN A 95 14.31 -9.02 2.14
CA ASN A 95 14.68 -8.60 0.78
C ASN A 95 15.20 -7.16 0.72
N LEU A 96 14.79 -6.28 1.64
CA LEU A 96 15.28 -4.91 1.72
C LEU A 96 16.63 -4.80 2.45
N ALA A 97 16.88 -5.68 3.42
CA ALA A 97 18.05 -5.65 4.28
C ALA A 97 19.41 -5.56 3.55
N PRO A 98 19.67 -6.29 2.43
CA PRO A 98 20.92 -6.21 1.69
C PRO A 98 21.20 -4.83 1.07
N PHE A 99 20.18 -3.99 0.96
CA PHE A 99 20.26 -2.63 0.41
C PHE A 99 20.26 -1.58 1.52
N SER A 100 20.31 -1.99 2.78
CA SER A 100 20.36 -1.07 3.92
C SER A 100 21.73 -1.08 4.58
N GLU A 101 22.21 0.09 4.97
CA GLU A 101 23.44 0.32 5.70
C GLU A 101 23.13 0.90 7.08
N VAL A 102 24.00 0.66 8.06
CA VAL A 102 23.86 1.28 9.38
C VAL A 102 24.24 2.75 9.26
N SER A 103 23.40 3.64 9.79
CA SER A 103 23.67 5.08 9.83
C SER A 103 24.95 5.39 10.61
N ALA A 104 25.52 6.57 10.36
CA ALA A 104 26.76 7.01 11.01
C ALA A 104 26.66 7.11 12.55
N ASP A 105 25.45 7.26 13.08
CA ASP A 105 25.15 7.27 14.52
C ASP A 105 24.93 5.85 15.11
N GLY A 106 24.89 4.81 14.28
CA GLY A 106 24.71 3.42 14.70
C GLY A 106 23.28 3.04 15.07
N GLU A 107 22.32 3.98 15.07
CA GLU A 107 20.99 3.78 15.64
C GLU A 107 19.95 3.28 14.64
N LYS A 108 20.13 3.55 13.34
CA LYS A 108 19.12 3.23 12.31
C LYS A 108 19.71 2.55 11.08
N ARG A 109 18.87 1.79 10.38
CA ARG A 109 19.19 1.27 9.04
C ARG A 109 18.65 2.24 8.00
N VAL A 110 19.49 2.54 7.02
CA VAL A 110 19.21 3.52 5.99
C VAL A 110 19.37 2.84 4.63
N LEU A 111 18.42 3.06 3.72
CA LEU A 111 18.43 2.53 2.37
C LEU A 111 19.56 3.18 1.55
N ASN A 112 20.41 2.34 0.98
CA ASN A 112 21.37 2.70 -0.04
C ASN A 112 20.70 2.59 -1.42
N LEU A 113 20.27 3.74 -1.96
CA LEU A 113 19.57 3.81 -3.25
C LEU A 113 20.42 3.33 -4.42
N GLU A 114 21.73 3.54 -4.37
CA GLU A 114 22.64 3.09 -5.42
C GLU A 114 22.72 1.56 -5.46
N ALA A 115 22.85 0.94 -4.29
CA ALA A 115 22.86 -0.52 -4.15
C ALA A 115 21.55 -1.15 -4.65
N LEU A 116 20.41 -0.52 -4.36
CA LEU A 116 19.10 -0.94 -4.86
C LEU A 116 19.03 -0.88 -6.40
N LYS A 117 19.44 0.24 -7.00
CA LYS A 117 19.44 0.45 -8.46
C LYS A 117 20.41 -0.49 -9.19
N GLN A 118 21.56 -0.80 -8.59
CA GLN A 118 22.54 -1.72 -9.17
C GLN A 118 22.00 -3.14 -9.39
N LYS A 119 21.00 -3.57 -8.62
CA LYS A 119 20.36 -4.87 -8.80
C LYS A 119 19.47 -4.98 -10.03
N ARG A 120 19.09 -3.86 -10.66
CA ARG A 120 18.24 -3.82 -11.85
C ARG A 120 16.95 -4.63 -11.68
N PHE A 121 16.25 -4.40 -10.57
CA PHE A 121 14.93 -4.98 -10.37
C PHE A 121 13.96 -4.50 -11.46
N PRO A 122 12.88 -5.25 -11.75
CA PRO A 122 11.75 -4.69 -12.48
C PRO A 122 11.26 -3.39 -11.80
N PRO A 123 10.85 -2.36 -12.55
CA PRO A 123 10.49 -1.05 -11.98
C PRO A 123 9.47 -1.13 -10.84
N ALA A 124 8.49 -2.03 -10.94
CA ALA A 124 7.49 -2.24 -9.89
C ALA A 124 8.10 -2.73 -8.56
N THR A 125 9.11 -3.62 -8.62
CA THR A 125 9.78 -4.14 -7.42
C THR A 125 10.72 -3.09 -6.82
N GLU A 126 11.43 -2.33 -7.66
CA GLU A 126 12.29 -1.23 -7.19
C GLU A 126 11.46 -0.15 -6.48
N ASN A 127 10.37 0.30 -7.11
CA ASN A 127 9.45 1.29 -6.54
C ASN A 127 8.84 0.79 -5.23
N PHE A 128 8.42 -0.48 -5.17
CA PHE A 128 7.90 -1.08 -3.95
C PHE A 128 8.93 -1.06 -2.81
N LEU A 129 10.16 -1.50 -3.05
CA LEU A 129 11.22 -1.51 -2.03
C LEU A 129 11.60 -0.09 -1.57
N TYR A 130 11.58 0.88 -2.48
CA TYR A 130 11.77 2.29 -2.16
C TYR A 130 10.65 2.84 -1.25
N HIS A 131 9.39 2.61 -1.61
CA HIS A 131 8.25 3.07 -0.80
C HIS A 131 8.16 2.34 0.55
N LEU A 132 8.52 1.05 0.60
CA LEU A 132 8.65 0.32 1.84
C LEU A 132 9.71 0.96 2.76
N ALA A 133 10.88 1.29 2.23
CA ALA A 133 11.90 2.00 2.99
C ALA A 133 11.42 3.38 3.47
N ALA A 134 10.63 4.09 2.66
CA ALA A 134 10.02 5.37 3.04
C ALA A 134 9.06 5.22 4.24
N ALA A 135 8.15 4.25 4.17
CA ALA A 135 7.18 3.95 5.23
C ALA A 135 7.88 3.60 6.56
N GLU A 136 9.06 2.98 6.46
CA GLU A 136 9.84 2.47 7.59
C GLU A 136 10.91 3.47 8.06
N GLN A 137 10.86 4.71 7.56
CA GLN A 137 11.79 5.80 7.91
C GLN A 137 13.26 5.45 7.66
N MET A 138 13.51 4.65 6.63
CA MET A 138 14.86 4.21 6.22
C MET A 138 15.46 5.13 5.13
N LEU A 139 14.82 6.23 4.74
CA LEU A 139 15.38 7.15 3.76
C LEU A 139 16.36 8.15 4.41
N LYS A 140 17.44 8.52 3.71
CA LYS A 140 18.26 9.69 4.07
C LYS A 140 17.42 10.94 3.79
N ILE A 141 17.01 11.63 4.84
CA ILE A 141 16.37 12.96 4.75
C ILE A 141 17.45 14.03 4.78
#